data_AF-A0A3R7A5I0-F1
#
_entry.id   AF-A0A3R7A5I0-F1
#
_cell.length_a   1.000
_cell.length_b   1.000
_cell.length_c   1.000
_cell.angle_alpha   90.00
_cell.angle_beta   90.00
_cell.angle_gamma   90.00
#
_symmetry.space_group_name_H-M   'P 1'
#
loop_
_entity.id
_entity.type
_entity.pdbx_description
1 polymer ?
#
loop_
_entity_poly.entity_id
_entity_poly.type
_entity_poly.pdbx_seq_one_letter_code
_entity_poly.pdbx_strand_id
1 'polypeptide(L)'
;MGSSTALLLECKRELETSTYDYDHILASSVLDVWLGLTAHVERHLVLEKGLVVPVFGKFAFVKGKDVPTPTFAFTDKFLKSYRVTSKRPLPALTWHCGDVNYSTVAADARMMKDQAQHTVEAIFKHVGDVAQAGTRSCRLSFGGVGHIAIEGKCIAFRYDPAFL
;
A
#
# COMPACT_ATOMS: atom_id res chain seq x y z
N MET A 1 -13.25 6.12 -15.70
CA MET A 1 -12.73 6.28 -14.32
C MET A 1 -12.72 4.90 -13.70
N GLY A 2 -11.54 4.27 -13.58
CA GLY A 2 -11.46 2.94 -12.96
C GLY A 2 -11.77 3.06 -11.48
N SER A 3 -12.71 2.25 -10.97
CA SER A 3 -13.07 2.23 -9.55
C SER A 3 -11.81 2.02 -8.72
N SER A 4 -11.56 2.90 -7.74
CA SER A 4 -10.41 2.87 -6.82
C SER A 4 -10.32 1.57 -6.00
N THR A 5 -11.38 0.76 -6.00
CA THR A 5 -11.50 -0.54 -5.34
C THR A 5 -11.40 -1.72 -6.29
N ALA A 6 -11.31 -1.52 -7.61
CA ALA A 6 -11.33 -2.60 -8.59
C ALA A 6 -10.20 -3.63 -8.36
N LEU A 7 -8.99 -3.15 -8.07
CA LEU A 7 -7.83 -4.01 -7.75
C LEU A 7 -8.04 -4.84 -6.49
N LEU A 8 -8.75 -4.29 -5.49
CA LEU A 8 -9.07 -5.05 -4.27
C LEU A 8 -10.09 -6.14 -4.55
N LEU A 9 -11.10 -5.84 -5.37
CA LEU A 9 -12.11 -6.83 -5.78
C LEU A 9 -11.54 -7.91 -6.70
N GLU A 10 -10.51 -7.59 -7.49
CA GLU A 10 -9.77 -8.56 -8.27
C GLU A 10 -8.90 -9.45 -7.39
N CYS A 11 -8.13 -8.87 -6.46
CA CYS A 11 -7.38 -9.61 -5.45
C CYS A 11 -8.28 -10.55 -4.64
N LYS A 12 -9.44 -10.05 -4.18
CA LYS A 12 -10.44 -10.86 -3.47
C LYS A 12 -10.89 -12.04 -4.32
N ARG A 13 -11.28 -11.81 -5.57
CA ARG A 13 -11.74 -12.87 -6.47
C ARG A 13 -10.65 -13.91 -6.76
N GLU A 14 -9.41 -13.48 -6.94
CA GLU A 14 -8.29 -14.40 -7.13
C GLU A 14 -8.11 -15.33 -5.92
N LEU A 15 -8.15 -14.78 -4.71
CA LEU A 15 -8.09 -15.55 -3.47
C LEU A 15 -9.32 -16.48 -3.29
N GLU A 16 -10.52 -16.05 -3.70
CA GLU A 16 -11.73 -16.89 -3.70
C GLU A 16 -11.64 -18.08 -4.65
N THR A 17 -10.83 -17.99 -5.71
CA THR A 17 -10.62 -19.10 -6.66
C THR A 17 -9.50 -20.06 -6.27
N SER A 18 -8.76 -19.77 -5.20
CA SER A 18 -7.69 -20.62 -4.70
C SER A 18 -8.23 -21.96 -4.17
N THR A 19 -7.42 -23.00 -4.24
CA THR A 19 -7.75 -24.32 -3.65
C THR A 19 -7.39 -24.41 -2.16
N TYR A 20 -6.81 -23.35 -1.58
CA TYR A 20 -6.35 -23.32 -0.20
C TYR A 20 -7.36 -22.59 0.70
N ASP A 21 -7.86 -23.27 1.73
CA ASP A 21 -8.83 -22.70 2.68
C ASP A 21 -8.36 -21.39 3.32
N TYR A 22 -7.06 -21.26 3.55
CA TYR A 22 -6.48 -20.05 4.11
C TYR A 22 -6.68 -18.82 3.20
N ASP A 23 -6.60 -18.99 1.88
CA ASP A 23 -6.79 -17.90 0.93
C ASP A 23 -8.25 -17.41 0.93
N HIS A 24 -9.22 -18.29 1.16
CA HIS A 24 -10.62 -17.89 1.33
C HIS A 24 -10.83 -17.02 2.57
N ILE A 25 -10.11 -17.30 3.66
CA ILE A 25 -10.10 -16.44 4.85
C ILE A 25 -9.52 -15.06 4.50
N LEU A 26 -8.39 -15.01 3.79
CA LEU A 26 -7.80 -13.76 3.34
C LEU A 26 -8.75 -12.98 2.41
N ALA A 27 -9.43 -13.66 1.49
CA ALA A 27 -10.36 -13.05 0.55
C ALA A 27 -11.48 -12.28 1.25
N SER A 28 -12.05 -12.87 2.30
CA SER A 28 -13.08 -12.21 3.11
C SER A 28 -12.58 -10.96 3.84
N SER A 29 -11.26 -10.83 4.01
CA SER A 29 -10.61 -9.79 4.81
C SER A 29 -10.09 -8.62 3.98
N VAL A 30 -9.99 -8.77 2.65
CA VAL A 30 -9.29 -7.82 1.75
C VAL A 30 -9.74 -6.37 1.94
N LEU A 31 -11.05 -6.12 1.94
CA LEU A 31 -11.58 -4.75 1.99
C LEU A 31 -11.41 -4.13 3.39
N ASP A 32 -11.71 -4.88 4.45
CA ASP A 32 -11.64 -4.39 5.83
C ASP A 32 -10.20 -4.13 6.25
N VAL A 33 -9.26 -5.01 5.86
CA VAL A 33 -7.83 -4.81 6.10
C VAL A 33 -7.31 -3.61 5.33
N TRP A 34 -7.71 -3.44 4.07
CA TRP A 34 -7.29 -2.27 3.29
C TRP A 34 -7.79 -0.98 3.93
N LEU A 35 -9.05 -0.94 4.36
CA LEU A 35 -9.61 0.21 5.08
C LEU A 35 -8.83 0.50 6.37
N GLY A 36 -8.56 -0.52 7.19
CA GLY A 36 -7.78 -0.39 8.42
C GLY A 36 -6.35 0.11 8.16
N LEU A 37 -5.68 -0.42 7.13
CA LEU A 37 -4.33 -0.01 6.76
C LEU A 37 -4.29 1.44 6.29
N THR A 38 -5.22 1.85 5.43
CA THR A 38 -5.28 3.22 4.91
C THR A 38 -5.55 4.22 6.04
N ALA A 39 -6.51 3.94 6.92
CA ALA A 39 -6.78 4.76 8.10
C ALA A 39 -5.60 4.80 9.09
N HIS A 40 -4.85 3.71 9.24
CA HIS A 40 -3.66 3.67 10.09
C HIS A 40 -2.54 4.56 9.54
N VAL A 41 -2.28 4.48 8.23
CA VAL A 41 -1.27 5.31 7.55
C VAL A 41 -1.66 6.78 7.58
N GLU A 42 -2.93 7.10 7.30
CA GLU A 42 -3.44 8.47 7.33
C GLU A 42 -3.23 9.11 8.71
N ARG A 43 -3.62 8.42 9.80
CA ARG A 43 -3.39 8.88 11.18
C ARG A 43 -1.91 9.16 11.47
N HIS A 44 -0.99 8.33 10.97
CA HIS A 44 0.44 8.53 11.21
C HIS A 44 0.97 9.75 10.45
N LEU A 45 0.54 9.93 9.21
CA LEU A 45 1.00 11.05 8.39
C LEU A 45 0.44 12.39 8.88
N VAL A 46 -0.80 12.42 9.37
CA VAL A 46 -1.38 13.62 10.03
C VAL A 46 -0.60 14.01 11.30
N LEU A 47 -0.03 13.02 12.00
CA LEU A 47 0.84 13.26 13.16
C LEU A 47 2.32 13.48 12.77
N GLU A 48 2.60 13.67 11.48
CA GLU A 48 3.94 13.86 10.91
C GLU A 48 4.92 12.71 11.24
N LYS A 49 4.39 11.49 11.40
CA LYS A 49 5.18 10.29 11.68
C LYS A 49 5.38 9.48 10.41
N GLY A 50 6.65 9.19 10.10
CA GLY A 50 7.00 8.28 9.01
C GLY A 50 6.59 6.84 9.33
N LEU A 51 6.18 6.11 8.30
CA LEU A 51 5.66 4.75 8.41
C LEU A 51 6.19 3.86 7.28
N VAL A 52 6.74 2.70 7.63
CA VAL A 52 7.19 1.67 6.70
C VAL A 52 6.12 0.60 6.62
N VAL A 53 5.63 0.34 5.41
CA VAL A 53 4.82 -0.83 5.10
C VAL A 53 5.79 -1.90 4.61
N PRO A 54 6.07 -2.95 5.43
CA PRO A 54 7.06 -3.96 5.09
C PRO A 54 6.87 -4.52 3.69
N VAL A 55 7.98 -4.79 3.01
CA VAL A 55 8.06 -5.32 1.64
C VAL A 55 7.40 -4.49 0.52
N PHE A 56 6.66 -3.43 0.84
CA PHE A 56 5.99 -2.58 -0.13
C PHE A 56 6.69 -1.23 -0.31
N GLY A 57 6.71 -0.39 0.72
CA GLY A 57 7.23 0.97 0.63
C GLY A 57 7.22 1.69 1.96
N LYS A 58 7.71 2.92 1.97
CA LYS A 58 7.70 3.77 3.16
C LYS A 58 7.17 5.16 2.84
N PHE A 59 6.33 5.65 3.75
CA PHE A 59 5.93 7.04 3.87
C PHE A 59 6.89 7.73 4.83
N ALA A 60 7.49 8.84 4.41
CA ALA A 60 8.46 9.57 5.21
C ALA A 60 8.28 11.08 5.02
N PHE A 61 9.00 11.86 5.82
CA PHE A 61 9.05 13.31 5.67
C PHE A 61 10.48 13.75 5.33
N VAL A 62 10.60 14.75 4.46
CA VAL A 62 11.90 15.29 4.04
C VAL A 62 12.51 16.13 5.17
N LYS A 63 13.74 15.83 5.57
CA LYS A 63 14.50 16.63 6.55
C LYS A 63 14.95 17.95 5.94
N GLY A 64 15.01 19.01 6.76
CA GLY A 64 15.60 20.29 6.36
C GLY A 64 14.70 21.17 5.52
N LYS A 65 13.40 20.86 5.45
CA LYS A 65 12.38 21.80 4.97
C LYS A 65 11.68 22.43 6.17
N ASP A 66 11.33 23.72 6.05
CA ASP A 66 10.57 24.44 7.07
C ASP A 66 9.17 23.86 7.27
N VAL A 67 8.62 23.26 6.20
CA VAL A 67 7.32 22.57 6.21
C VAL A 67 7.52 21.07 6.00
N PRO A 68 7.03 20.22 6.92
CA PRO A 68 7.05 18.76 6.78
C PRO A 68 6.39 18.33 5.47
N THR A 69 7.19 17.98 4.46
CA THR A 69 6.68 17.52 3.16
C THR A 69 6.67 15.99 3.16
N PRO A 70 5.49 15.34 3.05
CA PRO A 70 5.43 13.89 2.96
C PRO A 70 5.99 13.42 1.61
N THR A 71 6.66 12.28 1.65
CA THR A 71 7.24 11.61 0.49
C THR A 71 7.05 10.11 0.63
N PHE A 72 6.88 9.44 -0.50
CA PHE A 72 6.73 7.99 -0.54
C PHE A 72 7.78 7.40 -1.47
N ALA A 73 8.33 6.24 -1.10
CA ALA A 73 8.90 5.36 -2.11
C ALA A 73 8.67 3.89 -1.81
N PHE A 74 8.61 3.15 -2.90
CA PHE A 74 8.60 1.70 -2.91
C PHE A 74 9.95 1.17 -2.44
N THR A 75 9.94 0.00 -1.81
CA THR A 75 11.18 -0.69 -1.47
C THR A 75 11.84 -1.24 -2.73
N ASP A 76 13.18 -1.27 -2.76
CA ASP A 76 13.92 -1.91 -3.86
C ASP A 76 13.54 -3.38 -4.02
N LYS A 77 13.22 -4.05 -2.90
CA LYS A 77 12.74 -5.44 -2.91
C LYS A 77 11.46 -5.55 -3.73
N PHE A 78 10.46 -4.71 -3.48
CA PHE A 78 9.22 -4.69 -4.26
C PHE A 78 9.48 -4.48 -5.75
N LEU A 79 10.22 -3.42 -6.09
CA LEU A 79 10.51 -3.06 -7.48
C LEU A 79 11.25 -4.18 -8.23
N LYS A 80 12.24 -4.81 -7.57
CA LYS A 80 13.03 -5.90 -8.16
C LYS A 80 12.22 -7.19 -8.31
N SER A 81 11.42 -7.57 -7.30
CA SER A 81 10.60 -8.79 -7.33
C SER A 81 9.65 -8.81 -8.53
N TYR A 82 9.01 -7.67 -8.80
CA TYR A 82 8.02 -7.55 -9.88
C TYR A 82 8.59 -6.96 -11.18
N ARG A 83 9.89 -6.65 -11.22
CA ARG A 83 10.57 -6.02 -12.37
C ARG A 83 9.85 -4.75 -12.85
N VAL A 84 9.40 -3.93 -11.90
CA VAL A 84 8.69 -2.66 -12.14
C VAL A 84 9.56 -1.48 -11.79
N THR A 85 9.29 -0.34 -12.42
CA THR A 85 10.05 0.90 -12.20
C THR A 85 9.22 1.92 -11.43
N SER A 86 9.88 2.79 -10.65
CA SER A 86 9.23 3.93 -10.00
C SER A 86 10.01 5.21 -10.25
N LYS A 87 9.28 6.31 -10.51
CA LYS A 87 9.85 7.55 -11.06
C LYS A 87 10.56 8.44 -10.05
N ARG A 88 10.67 8.11 -8.76
CA ARG A 88 11.40 8.95 -7.80
C ARG A 88 12.13 8.13 -6.73
N PRO A 89 13.46 8.22 -6.63
CA PRO A 89 14.15 7.81 -5.41
C PRO A 89 13.76 8.77 -4.27
N LEU A 90 13.79 8.26 -3.03
CA LEU A 90 13.61 9.11 -1.85
C LEU A 90 14.72 10.16 -1.78
N PRO A 91 14.42 11.36 -1.25
CA PRO A 91 15.44 12.31 -0.84
C PRO A 91 16.44 11.69 0.14
N ALA A 92 17.71 12.08 0.05
CA ALA A 92 18.80 11.51 0.85
C ALA A 92 18.64 11.69 2.37
N LEU A 93 17.82 12.66 2.80
CA LEU A 93 17.56 12.94 4.21
C LEU A 93 16.06 12.88 4.49
N THR A 94 15.62 11.80 5.12
CA THR A 94 14.24 11.65 5.64
C THR A 94 14.22 11.44 7.15
N TRP A 95 13.10 11.74 7.79
CA TRP A 95 12.86 11.35 9.18
C TRP A 95 12.88 9.84 9.39
N HIS A 96 13.09 9.43 10.64
CA HIS A 96 12.96 8.03 11.03
C HIS A 96 11.50 7.60 10.86
N CYS A 97 11.31 6.37 10.39
CA CYS A 97 10.00 5.78 10.15
C CYS A 97 9.84 4.58 11.07
N GLY A 98 8.66 4.40 11.66
CA GLY A 98 8.29 3.16 12.36
C GLY A 98 7.68 2.15 11.38
N ASP A 99 7.66 0.86 11.71
CA ASP A 99 6.93 -0.13 10.92
C ASP A 99 5.42 -0.04 11.19
N VAL A 100 4.60 -0.42 10.20
CA VAL A 100 3.16 -0.60 10.37
C VAL A 100 2.90 -1.57 11.52
N ASN A 101 2.08 -1.14 12.48
CA ASN A 101 1.61 -2.02 13.54
C ASN A 101 0.40 -2.82 13.05
N TYR A 102 0.65 -4.04 12.56
CA TYR A 102 -0.42 -4.94 12.09
C TYR A 102 -1.41 -5.33 13.19
N SER A 103 -1.06 -5.25 14.48
CA SER A 103 -2.03 -5.46 15.56
C SER A 103 -3.07 -4.35 15.59
N THR A 104 -2.70 -3.11 15.28
CA THR A 104 -3.65 -1.99 15.18
C THR A 104 -4.54 -2.14 13.95
N VAL A 105 -3.96 -2.49 12.81
CA VAL A 105 -4.72 -2.76 11.57
C VAL A 105 -5.72 -3.90 11.78
N ALA A 106 -5.28 -4.98 12.43
CA ALA A 106 -6.12 -6.13 12.73
C ALA A 106 -7.24 -5.81 13.73
N ALA A 107 -6.97 -4.98 14.75
CA ALA A 107 -7.98 -4.52 15.69
C ALA A 107 -9.07 -3.69 15.00
N ASP A 108 -8.67 -2.76 14.12
CA ASP A 108 -9.60 -1.93 13.33
C ASP A 108 -10.46 -2.80 12.39
N ALA A 109 -9.86 -3.87 11.83
CA ALA A 109 -10.52 -4.82 10.94
C ALA A 109 -11.18 -6.01 11.68
N ARG A 110 -11.17 -6.04 13.02
CA ARG A 110 -11.73 -7.11 13.88
C ARG A 110 -11.25 -8.53 13.54
N MET A 111 -9.95 -8.68 13.31
CA MET A 111 -9.34 -9.97 12.96
C MET A 111 -8.02 -10.22 13.68
N MET A 112 -7.40 -11.37 13.41
CA MET A 112 -6.08 -11.70 13.94
C MET A 112 -4.98 -10.93 13.22
N LYS A 113 -3.91 -10.61 13.96
CA LYS A 113 -2.73 -9.91 13.43
C LYS A 113 -2.17 -10.58 12.17
N ASP A 114 -1.96 -11.89 12.22
CA ASP A 114 -1.34 -12.64 11.12
C ASP A 114 -2.24 -12.64 9.87
N GLN A 115 -3.56 -12.72 10.06
CA GLN A 115 -4.53 -12.61 8.98
C GLN A 115 -4.48 -11.21 8.34
N ALA A 116 -4.41 -10.14 9.13
CA ALA A 116 -4.27 -8.79 8.58
C ALA A 116 -2.95 -8.62 7.82
N GLN A 117 -1.84 -9.09 8.38
CA GLN A 117 -0.53 -9.03 7.73
C GLN A 117 -0.52 -9.79 6.40
N HIS A 118 -0.95 -11.06 6.39
CA HIS A 118 -0.97 -11.87 5.17
C HIS A 118 -1.97 -11.33 4.13
N THR A 119 -3.08 -10.72 4.56
CA THR A 119 -4.00 -10.03 3.65
C THR A 119 -3.34 -8.82 2.99
N VAL A 120 -2.60 -8.00 3.76
CA VAL A 120 -1.83 -6.87 3.20
C VAL A 120 -0.77 -7.36 2.20
N GLU A 121 -0.05 -8.43 2.55
CA GLU A 121 0.94 -9.05 1.66
C GLU A 121 0.30 -9.58 0.37
N ALA A 122 -0.86 -10.23 0.45
CA ALA A 122 -1.61 -10.70 -0.71
C ALA A 122 -2.07 -9.54 -1.61
N ILE A 123 -2.57 -8.44 -1.03
CA ILE A 123 -2.95 -7.24 -1.80
C ILE A 123 -1.74 -6.67 -2.54
N PHE A 124 -0.60 -6.49 -1.87
CA PHE A 124 0.58 -5.94 -2.53
C PHE A 124 1.22 -6.92 -3.52
N LYS A 125 1.09 -8.23 -3.30
CA LYS A 125 1.44 -9.23 -4.29
C LYS A 125 0.61 -9.06 -5.56
N HIS A 126 -0.71 -8.99 -5.44
CA HIS A 126 -1.60 -8.77 -6.58
C HIS A 126 -1.29 -7.44 -7.31
N VAL A 127 -1.06 -6.35 -6.58
CA VAL A 127 -0.62 -5.06 -7.15
C VAL A 127 0.70 -5.20 -7.93
N GLY A 128 1.65 -5.96 -7.38
CA GLY A 128 2.93 -6.27 -8.02
C GLY A 128 2.74 -7.08 -9.31
N ASP A 129 1.92 -8.13 -9.27
CA ASP A 129 1.63 -8.98 -10.43
C ASP A 129 0.93 -8.22 -11.55
N VAL A 130 -0.04 -7.36 -11.22
CA VAL A 130 -0.71 -6.48 -12.19
C VAL A 130 0.27 -5.49 -12.83
N ALA A 131 1.14 -4.88 -12.02
CA ALA A 131 2.15 -3.94 -12.53
C ALA A 131 3.22 -4.66 -13.37
N GLN A 132 3.61 -5.88 -13.00
CA GLN A 132 4.56 -6.71 -13.75
C GLN A 132 4.01 -7.13 -15.11
N ALA A 133 2.73 -7.51 -15.18
CA ALA A 133 2.06 -7.84 -16.42
C ALA A 133 2.09 -6.63 -17.38
N GLY A 134 1.92 -5.42 -16.84
CA GLY A 134 2.06 -4.16 -17.57
C GLY A 134 1.02 -3.98 -18.68
N THR A 135 -0.11 -4.69 -18.60
CA THR A 135 -1.14 -4.77 -19.64
C THR A 135 -2.15 -3.64 -19.59
N ARG A 136 -2.27 -2.94 -18.44
CA ARG A 136 -3.30 -1.91 -18.21
C ARG A 136 -2.84 -0.85 -17.23
N SER A 137 -3.57 0.26 -17.21
CA SER A 137 -3.44 1.31 -16.21
C SER A 137 -4.54 1.20 -15.16
N CYS A 138 -4.18 1.26 -13.89
CA CYS A 138 -5.12 1.15 -12.78
C CYS A 138 -4.66 2.00 -11.59
N ARG A 139 -5.59 2.22 -10.65
CA ARG A 139 -5.34 2.99 -9.44
C ARG A 139 -5.87 2.24 -8.23
N LEU A 140 -5.11 2.28 -7.14
CA LEU A 140 -5.53 1.79 -5.84
C LEU A 140 -5.50 2.96 -4.85
N SER A 141 -6.67 3.33 -4.33
CA SER A 141 -6.78 4.45 -3.40
C SER A 141 -6.22 4.11 -2.03
N PHE A 142 -5.52 5.06 -1.43
CA PHE A 142 -4.95 4.99 -0.09
C PHE A 142 -5.71 5.94 0.86
N GLY A 143 -7.05 5.88 0.84
CA GLY A 143 -7.90 6.75 1.65
C GLY A 143 -7.77 8.22 1.25
N GLY A 144 -7.72 9.12 2.24
CA GLY A 144 -7.49 10.55 2.00
C GLY A 144 -6.06 10.89 1.59
N VAL A 145 -5.10 9.98 1.80
CA VAL A 145 -3.66 10.25 1.62
C VAL A 145 -3.28 10.41 0.13
N GLY A 146 -3.89 9.63 -0.75
CA GLY A 146 -3.52 9.59 -2.15
C GLY A 146 -3.85 8.25 -2.82
N HIS A 147 -3.08 7.87 -3.83
CA HIS A 147 -3.27 6.62 -4.54
C HIS A 147 -1.97 6.07 -5.15
N ILE A 148 -1.95 4.75 -5.30
CA ILE A 148 -0.98 4.04 -6.13
C ILE A 148 -1.51 4.09 -7.56
N ALA A 149 -0.69 4.59 -8.48
CA ALA A 149 -0.93 4.58 -9.91
C ALA A 149 -0.02 3.55 -10.58
N ILE A 150 -0.63 2.64 -11.34
CA ILE A 150 0.07 1.68 -12.21
C ILE A 150 -0.21 2.11 -13.65
N GLU A 151 0.85 2.31 -14.42
CA GLU A 151 0.81 2.68 -15.84
C GLU A 151 1.83 1.80 -16.58
N GLY A 152 1.37 0.67 -17.14
CA GLY A 152 2.27 -0.36 -17.67
C GLY A 152 3.16 -0.94 -16.57
N LYS A 153 4.47 -1.09 -16.83
CA LYS A 153 5.47 -1.56 -15.84
C LYS A 153 6.03 -0.44 -14.96
N CYS A 154 5.32 0.69 -14.87
CA CYS A 154 5.67 1.82 -14.02
C CYS A 154 4.66 1.93 -12.88
N ILE A 155 5.16 2.05 -11.65
CA ILE A 155 4.36 2.26 -10.44
C ILE A 155 4.78 3.55 -9.75
N ALA A 156 3.80 4.35 -9.34
CA ALA A 156 4.02 5.61 -8.64
C ALA A 156 3.00 5.77 -7.52
N PHE A 157 3.40 6.38 -6.41
CA PHE A 157 2.45 6.89 -5.44
C PHE A 157 2.22 8.39 -5.71
N ARG A 158 0.97 8.82 -5.69
CA ARG A 158 0.58 10.22 -5.86
C ARG A 158 -0.27 10.62 -4.66
N TYR A 159 0.21 11.61 -3.91
CA TYR A 159 -0.55 12.21 -2.82
C TYR A 159 -1.79 12.94 -3.37
N ASP A 160 -2.87 12.92 -2.59
CA ASP A 160 -4.02 13.77 -2.86
C ASP A 160 -3.64 15.23 -2.55
N PRO A 161 -3.87 16.20 -3.45
CA PRO A 161 -3.63 17.61 -3.16
C PRO A 161 -4.36 18.14 -1.93
N ALA A 162 -5.52 17.58 -1.57
CA ALA A 162 -6.28 17.97 -0.37
C ALA A 162 -5.65 17.45 0.93
N PHE A 163 -4.72 16.50 0.84
CA PHE A 163 -3.97 15.97 1.98
C PHE A 163 -2.68 16.75 2.27
N LEU A 164 -2.14 17.43 1.26
CA LEU A 164 -0.86 18.16 1.33
C LEU A 164 -1.00 19.57 1.92
#